data_AF-A0A150T1P9-F1
#
_entry.id   AF-A0A150T1P9-F1
#
_cell.length_a   1.000
_cell.length_b   1.000
_cell.length_c   1.000
_cell.angle_alpha   90.00
_cell.angle_beta   90.00
_cell.angle_gamma   90.00
#
_symmetry.space_group_name_H-M   'P 1'
#
loop_
_entity.id
_entity.type
_entity.pdbx_description
1 polymer ?
#
loop_
_entity_poly.entity_id
_entity_poly.type
_entity_poly.pdbx_seq_one_letter_code
_entity_poly.pdbx_strand_id
1 'polypeptide(L)'
;MGDVNNDGREDVAAVTHEHSDGPMRVWILLQDDLGKLTAPQPLLTIDDPQVFASGGLQIADLNLDGRSDLVVVSPTTAEMWSLLQTAEGTFEGQPAPFPGISQDIDGFGIGITDFDCNGCPDVVGVQVDGLVVFRGRGCATAP
;
A
#
# COMPACT_ATOMS: atom_id res chain seq x y z
N MET A 1 9.16 -3.25 -3.46
CA MET A 1 10.40 -2.46 -3.41
C MET A 1 10.13 -1.21 -4.21
N GLY A 2 10.70 -0.09 -3.79
CA GLY A 2 10.55 1.22 -4.41
C GLY A 2 11.16 2.28 -3.50
N ASP A 3 11.31 3.51 -3.99
CA ASP A 3 11.87 4.62 -3.22
C ASP A 3 10.84 5.16 -2.22
N VAL A 4 10.89 4.66 -0.97
CA VAL A 4 9.88 4.96 0.05
C VAL A 4 10.24 6.15 0.94
N ASN A 5 11.37 6.81 0.67
CA ASN A 5 11.80 8.03 1.36
C ASN A 5 12.26 9.17 0.41
N ASN A 6 12.02 9.04 -0.90
CA ASN A 6 12.38 10.02 -1.93
C ASN A 6 13.89 10.33 -1.99
N ASP A 7 14.76 9.34 -1.72
CA ASP A 7 16.21 9.52 -1.76
C ASP A 7 16.88 8.98 -3.05
N GLY A 8 16.07 8.42 -3.94
CA GLY A 8 16.48 7.84 -5.22
C GLY A 8 16.98 6.40 -5.13
N ARG A 9 16.81 5.70 -4.00
CA ARG A 9 17.22 4.31 -3.80
C ARG A 9 16.01 3.37 -3.72
N GLU A 10 16.25 2.10 -3.97
CA GLU A 10 15.21 1.05 -3.89
C GLU A 10 15.08 0.54 -2.45
N ASP A 11 14.05 0.99 -1.74
CA ASP A 11 13.78 0.54 -0.39
C ASP A 11 12.84 -0.66 -0.35
N VAL A 12 12.64 -1.18 0.86
CA VAL A 12 11.70 -2.28 1.12
C VAL A 12 10.63 -1.81 2.08
N ALA A 13 9.37 -2.03 1.70
CA ALA A 13 8.25 -2.02 2.63
C ALA A 13 7.73 -3.46 2.82
N ALA A 14 7.33 -3.80 4.04
CA ALA A 14 6.91 -5.15 4.42
C ALA A 14 5.69 -5.10 5.34
N VAL A 15 4.75 -6.02 5.12
CA VAL A 15 3.61 -6.24 6.01
C VAL A 15 3.89 -7.45 6.87
N THR A 16 3.69 -7.30 8.18
CA THR A 16 3.80 -8.38 9.16
C THR A 16 2.54 -8.44 10.01
N HIS A 17 2.23 -9.61 10.53
CA HIS A 17 1.15 -9.81 11.48
C HIS A 17 1.70 -10.41 12.77
N GLU A 18 1.30 -9.88 13.92
CA GLU A 18 1.71 -10.41 15.22
C GLU A 18 0.69 -11.44 15.72
N HIS A 19 0.98 -12.75 15.59
CA HIS A 19 0.13 -13.86 16.08
C HIS A 19 -1.36 -13.72 15.65
N SER A 20 -2.27 -14.49 16.23
CA SER A 20 -3.68 -14.57 15.81
C SER A 20 -4.55 -13.41 16.29
N ASP A 21 -4.01 -12.53 17.13
CA ASP A 21 -4.72 -11.52 17.92
C ASP A 21 -3.97 -10.19 18.06
N GLY A 22 -2.77 -10.07 17.48
CA GLY A 22 -2.00 -8.84 17.45
C GLY A 22 -2.18 -8.06 16.14
N PRO A 23 -1.78 -6.78 16.10
CA PRO A 23 -2.07 -5.91 14.98
C PRO A 23 -1.25 -6.28 13.73
N MET A 24 -1.78 -5.92 12.57
CA MET A 24 -1.00 -5.87 11.35
C MET A 24 -0.10 -4.63 11.39
N ARG A 25 1.16 -4.78 10.98
CA ARG A 25 2.15 -3.70 10.92
C ARG A 25 2.77 -3.60 9.55
N VAL A 26 2.92 -2.37 9.07
CA VAL A 26 3.71 -2.03 7.90
C VAL A 26 5.05 -1.49 8.38
N TRP A 27 6.13 -2.07 7.89
CA TRP A 27 7.50 -1.67 8.17
C TRP A 27 8.17 -1.15 6.92
N ILE A 28 9.08 -0.20 7.08
CA ILE A 28 10.00 0.25 6.04
C ILE A 28 11.44 -0.07 6.44
N LEU A 29 12.21 -0.55 5.48
CA LEU A 29 13.65 -0.78 5.59
C LEU A 29 14.29 0.05 4.49
N LEU A 30 14.97 1.12 4.89
CA LEU A 30 15.63 2.03 3.96
C LEU A 30 16.97 1.46 3.51
N GLN A 31 17.30 1.64 2.24
CA GLN A 31 18.59 1.28 1.68
C GLN A 31 19.60 2.40 1.96
N ASP A 32 20.77 2.06 2.49
CA ASP A 32 21.86 3.02 2.63
C ASP A 32 22.67 3.22 1.33
N ASP A 33 23.68 4.07 1.38
CA ASP A 33 24.54 4.39 0.24
C ASP A 33 25.43 3.23 -0.24
N LEU A 34 25.52 2.17 0.55
CA LEU A 34 26.25 0.94 0.25
C LEU A 34 25.33 -0.20 -0.21
N GLY A 35 24.02 0.05 -0.30
CA GLY A 35 23.03 -0.91 -0.73
C GLY A 35 22.53 -1.85 0.36
N LYS A 36 22.79 -1.53 1.63
CA LYS A 36 22.37 -2.33 2.77
C LYS A 36 21.06 -1.80 3.34
N LEU A 37 20.15 -2.71 3.69
CA LEU A 37 18.92 -2.36 4.39
C LEU A 37 19.20 -2.02 5.87
N THR A 38 18.66 -0.89 6.29
CA THR A 38 18.64 -0.43 7.67
C THR A 38 17.71 -1.29 8.53
N ALA A 39 17.75 -1.07 9.86
CA ALA A 39 16.81 -1.72 10.76
C ALA A 39 15.36 -1.33 10.40
N PRO A 40 14.40 -2.27 10.46
CA PRO A 40 12.99 -1.97 10.18
C PRO A 40 12.46 -0.84 11.05
N GLN A 41 11.78 0.12 10.43
CA GLN A 41 11.10 1.23 11.09
C GLN A 41 9.59 1.05 10.91
N PRO A 42 8.78 1.23 11.98
CA PRO A 42 7.34 1.09 11.86
C PRO A 42 6.76 2.28 11.10
N LEU A 43 5.96 2.00 10.08
CA LEU A 43 5.24 3.01 9.30
C LEU A 43 3.78 3.11 9.73
N LEU A 44 3.09 1.97 9.82
CA LEU A 44 1.67 1.92 10.12
C LEU A 44 1.33 0.71 11.00
N THR A 45 0.41 0.91 11.94
CA THR A 45 -0.21 -0.17 12.73
C THR A 45 -1.70 -0.14 12.46
N ILE A 46 -2.24 -1.29 12.09
CA ILE A 46 -3.65 -1.50 11.79
C ILE A 46 -4.19 -2.50 12.82
N ASP A 47 -5.21 -2.08 13.55
CA ASP A 47 -5.92 -2.95 14.47
C ASP A 47 -6.73 -3.95 13.65
N ASP A 48 -6.13 -5.13 13.48
CA ASP A 48 -6.67 -6.24 12.71
C ASP A 48 -6.96 -7.40 13.68
N PRO A 49 -8.19 -7.52 14.20
CA PRO A 49 -8.45 -8.40 15.33
C PRO A 49 -8.48 -9.89 14.99
N GLN A 50 -8.28 -10.32 13.73
CA GLN A 50 -8.25 -11.74 13.36
C GLN A 50 -7.32 -12.06 12.15
N VAL A 51 -7.11 -13.37 11.95
CA VAL A 51 -6.73 -14.05 10.69
C VAL A 51 -5.26 -14.44 10.46
N PHE A 52 -5.14 -15.63 9.87
CA PHE A 52 -4.00 -16.47 9.52
C PHE A 52 -3.34 -16.11 8.17
N ALA A 53 -3.48 -14.87 7.69
CA ALA A 53 -2.99 -14.45 6.37
C ALA A 53 -2.23 -13.12 6.46
N SER A 54 -1.11 -13.01 5.72
CA SER A 54 -0.44 -11.73 5.54
C SER A 54 -1.24 -10.86 4.56
N GLY A 55 -1.57 -9.63 4.95
CA GLY A 55 -2.18 -8.64 4.07
C GLY A 55 -1.36 -8.34 2.82
N GLY A 56 -1.98 -7.65 1.87
CA GLY A 56 -1.33 -7.22 0.62
C GLY A 56 -0.65 -5.87 0.76
N LEU A 57 0.47 -5.69 0.07
CA LEU A 57 1.20 -4.43 -0.06
C LEU A 57 1.63 -4.23 -1.50
N GLN A 58 1.37 -3.04 -2.04
CA GLN A 58 1.89 -2.60 -3.33
C GLN A 58 2.53 -1.23 -3.22
N ILE A 59 3.51 -0.97 -4.10
CA ILE A 59 4.21 0.29 -4.21
C ILE A 59 4.03 0.81 -5.64
N ALA A 60 3.53 2.03 -5.78
CA ALA A 60 3.34 2.69 -7.07
C ALA A 60 3.13 4.19 -6.87
N ASP A 61 3.40 5.00 -7.89
CA ASP A 61 3.01 6.41 -7.92
C ASP A 61 1.51 6.52 -8.27
N LEU A 62 0.65 6.71 -7.28
CA LEU A 62 -0.81 6.67 -7.43
C LEU A 62 -1.37 7.99 -7.97
N ASN A 63 -0.69 9.08 -7.69
CA ASN A 63 -1.13 10.44 -8.01
C ASN A 63 -0.27 11.13 -9.09
N LEU A 64 0.71 10.41 -9.65
CA LEU A 64 1.63 10.82 -10.71
C LEU A 64 2.53 12.01 -10.34
N ASP A 65 2.85 12.16 -9.06
CA ASP A 65 3.70 13.24 -8.58
C ASP A 65 5.21 12.91 -8.60
N GLY A 66 5.56 11.72 -9.11
CA GLY A 66 6.91 11.20 -9.24
C GLY A 66 7.43 10.44 -8.02
N ARG A 67 6.59 10.18 -7.01
CA ARG A 67 6.98 9.52 -5.76
C ARG A 67 6.32 8.15 -5.58
N SER A 68 6.92 7.31 -4.75
CA SER A 68 6.39 5.97 -4.50
C SER A 68 5.37 6.00 -3.35
N ASP A 69 4.09 5.87 -3.70
CA ASP A 69 3.02 5.69 -2.71
C ASP A 69 2.86 4.20 -2.35
N LEU A 70 2.12 3.94 -1.26
CA LEU A 70 1.81 2.59 -0.80
C LEU A 70 0.31 2.31 -0.83
N VAL A 71 -0.05 1.09 -1.23
CA VAL A 71 -1.39 0.53 -1.01
C VAL A 71 -1.28 -0.68 -0.08
N VAL A 72 -2.03 -0.66 1.02
CA VAL A 72 -2.06 -1.71 2.05
C VAL A 72 -3.47 -2.28 2.14
N VAL A 73 -3.60 -3.58 2.35
CA VAL A 73 -4.90 -4.23 2.61
C VAL A 73 -4.84 -5.01 3.91
N SER A 74 -5.87 -4.85 4.74
CA SER A 74 -6.14 -5.73 5.87
C SER A 74 -6.92 -6.94 5.39
N PRO A 75 -6.47 -8.16 5.72
CA PRO A 75 -7.16 -9.36 5.32
C PRO A 75 -8.50 -9.58 6.04
N THR A 76 -8.74 -8.91 7.15
CA THR A 76 -9.88 -9.23 8.03
C THR A 76 -10.93 -8.16 8.02
N THR A 77 -10.50 -6.88 8.07
CA THR A 77 -11.47 -5.78 8.07
C THR A 77 -11.96 -5.48 6.67
N ALA A 78 -11.32 -6.08 5.65
CA ALA A 78 -11.51 -5.77 4.23
C ALA A 78 -11.17 -4.32 3.89
N GLU A 79 -10.45 -3.63 4.75
CA GLU A 79 -10.06 -2.27 4.50
C GLU A 79 -8.79 -2.25 3.63
N MET A 80 -8.87 -1.48 2.55
CA MET A 80 -7.72 -1.13 1.73
C MET A 80 -7.41 0.33 1.95
N TRP A 81 -6.14 0.68 1.98
CA TRP A 81 -5.72 2.04 2.21
C TRP A 81 -4.58 2.45 1.31
N SER A 82 -4.56 3.74 0.96
CA SER A 82 -3.42 4.38 0.32
C SER A 82 -2.66 5.28 1.30
N LEU A 83 -1.34 5.27 1.23
CA LEU A 83 -0.45 6.21 1.91
C LEU A 83 0.33 6.95 0.83
N LEU A 84 0.09 8.25 0.70
CA LEU A 84 0.77 9.08 -0.31
C LEU A 84 2.09 9.62 0.24
N GLN A 85 3.14 9.53 -0.56
CA GLN A 85 4.45 10.05 -0.17
C GLN A 85 4.54 11.56 -0.41
N THR A 86 5.06 12.27 0.59
CA THR A 86 5.32 13.70 0.54
C THR A 86 6.64 14.00 -0.16
N ALA A 87 6.84 15.26 -0.56
CA ALA A 87 8.11 15.70 -1.12
C ALA A 87 9.28 15.51 -0.14
N GLU A 88 9.00 15.53 1.17
CA GLU A 88 9.96 15.31 2.25
C GLU A 88 10.31 13.83 2.49
N GLY A 89 9.72 12.89 1.72
CA GLY A 89 9.99 11.45 1.87
C GLY A 89 9.26 10.81 3.05
N THR A 90 8.23 11.46 3.58
CA THR A 90 7.34 10.91 4.61
C THR A 90 6.02 10.47 3.97
N PHE A 91 5.17 9.77 4.70
CA PHE A 91 3.83 9.41 4.22
C PHE A 91 2.77 10.24 4.93
N GLU A 92 1.86 10.82 4.16
CA GLU A 92 0.71 11.57 4.67
C GLU A 92 -0.53 10.68 4.88
N GLY A 93 -1.30 11.03 5.92
CA GLY A 93 -2.68 10.60 6.10
C GLY A 93 -2.91 9.51 7.15
N GLN A 94 -4.12 9.49 7.70
CA GLN A 94 -4.68 8.21 8.11
C GLN A 94 -4.95 7.40 6.84
N PRO A 95 -4.74 6.07 6.89
CA PRO A 95 -5.07 5.20 5.78
C PRO A 95 -6.51 5.50 5.31
N ALA A 96 -6.70 6.00 4.08
CA ALA A 96 -8.04 6.33 3.57
C ALA A 96 -8.70 5.04 3.06
N PRO A 97 -9.78 4.54 3.68
CA PRO A 97 -10.37 3.28 3.26
C PRO A 97 -10.99 3.43 1.88
N PHE A 98 -10.69 2.50 0.98
CA PHE A 98 -11.41 2.43 -0.28
C PHE A 98 -12.85 1.94 -0.06
N PRO A 99 -13.87 2.62 -0.62
CA PRO A 99 -15.26 2.30 -0.33
C PRO A 99 -15.75 1.02 -1.05
N GLY A 100 -16.57 0.19 -0.39
CA GLY A 100 -17.27 -0.91 -1.06
C GLY A 100 -16.50 -2.23 -1.18
N ILE A 101 -15.59 -2.51 -0.26
CA ILE A 101 -14.96 -3.82 -0.11
C ILE A 101 -15.80 -4.67 0.86
N SER A 102 -16.15 -5.91 0.46
CA SER A 102 -16.91 -6.88 1.25
C SER A 102 -16.04 -7.56 2.32
N GLN A 103 -16.58 -7.85 3.50
CA GLN A 103 -15.84 -8.44 4.64
C GLN A 103 -15.61 -9.96 4.55
N ASP A 104 -16.12 -10.64 3.53
CA ASP A 104 -15.84 -12.07 3.30
C ASP A 104 -14.66 -12.19 2.34
N ILE A 105 -13.46 -12.49 2.86
CA ILE A 105 -12.25 -12.54 2.03
C ILE A 105 -11.30 -13.68 2.40
N ASP A 106 -11.02 -14.55 1.43
CA ASP A 106 -10.09 -15.69 1.52
C ASP A 106 -8.91 -15.57 0.51
N GLY A 107 -8.69 -14.42 -0.13
CA GLY A 107 -7.59 -14.25 -1.07
C GLY A 107 -7.33 -12.79 -1.44
N PHE A 108 -6.20 -12.25 -1.00
CA PHE A 108 -5.84 -10.85 -1.24
C PHE A 108 -4.77 -10.73 -2.31
N GLY A 109 -5.20 -10.41 -3.52
CA GLY A 109 -4.35 -9.84 -4.56
C GLY A 109 -4.66 -8.36 -4.71
N ILE A 110 -3.62 -7.53 -4.80
CA ILE A 110 -3.72 -6.12 -5.19
C ILE A 110 -2.95 -5.95 -6.49
N GLY A 111 -3.59 -5.31 -7.47
CA GLY A 111 -2.95 -4.84 -8.70
C GLY A 111 -3.09 -3.33 -8.83
N ILE A 112 -2.07 -2.68 -9.40
CA ILE A 112 -2.10 -1.25 -9.73
C ILE A 112 -1.72 -1.10 -11.19
N THR A 113 -2.61 -0.53 -11.99
CA THR A 113 -2.36 -0.20 -13.41
C THR A 113 -3.49 0.69 -13.95
N ASP A 114 -3.25 1.42 -15.03
CA ASP A 114 -4.27 2.22 -15.73
C ASP A 114 -5.16 1.30 -16.58
N PHE A 115 -6.29 0.85 -16.01
CA PHE A 115 -7.19 -0.10 -16.67
C PHE A 115 -8.13 0.57 -17.66
N ASP A 116 -8.49 1.84 -17.44
CA ASP A 116 -9.40 2.58 -18.31
C ASP A 116 -8.72 3.56 -19.28
N CYS A 117 -7.39 3.55 -19.30
CA CYS A 117 -6.52 4.34 -20.18
C CYS A 117 -6.72 5.86 -20.00
N ASN A 118 -7.06 6.29 -18.79
CA ASN A 118 -7.27 7.71 -18.50
C ASN A 118 -5.99 8.46 -18.12
N GLY A 119 -4.87 7.74 -18.01
CA GLY A 119 -3.56 8.26 -17.64
C GLY A 119 -3.24 8.14 -16.15
N CYS A 120 -4.23 7.98 -15.28
CA CYS A 120 -4.07 7.70 -13.85
C CYS A 120 -4.02 6.19 -13.58
N PRO A 121 -3.17 5.74 -12.64
CA PRO A 121 -3.25 4.37 -12.15
C PRO A 121 -4.56 4.08 -11.42
N ASP A 122 -5.18 2.95 -11.74
CA ASP A 122 -6.29 2.38 -11.00
C ASP A 122 -5.78 1.32 -10.01
N VAL A 123 -6.49 1.13 -8.91
CA VAL A 123 -6.20 0.07 -7.92
C VAL A 123 -7.26 -1.01 -8.01
N VAL A 124 -6.84 -2.27 -8.12
CA VAL A 124 -7.72 -3.44 -8.19
C VAL A 124 -7.48 -4.35 -7.00
N GLY A 125 -8.56 -4.65 -6.29
CA GLY A 125 -8.58 -5.63 -5.19
C GLY A 125 -9.38 -6.87 -5.57
N VAL A 126 -8.89 -8.04 -5.18
CA VAL A 126 -9.63 -9.30 -5.24
C VAL A 126 -10.53 -9.44 -4.01
N GLN A 127 -11.76 -9.90 -4.23
CA GLN A 127 -12.74 -10.26 -3.20
C GLN A 127 -13.26 -11.68 -3.47
N VAL A 128 -13.93 -12.31 -2.51
CA VAL A 128 -14.52 -13.66 -2.69
C VAL A 128 -15.48 -13.70 -3.88
N ASP A 129 -16.28 -12.65 -4.07
CA ASP A 129 -17.30 -12.59 -5.12
C ASP A 129 -16.84 -11.90 -6.41
N GLY A 130 -15.56 -11.52 -6.52
CA GLY A 130 -15.03 -10.92 -7.76
C GLY A 130 -13.88 -9.94 -7.57
N LEU A 131 -13.87 -8.89 -8.39
CA LEU A 131 -12.89 -7.81 -8.34
C LEU A 131 -13.58 -6.48 -8.04
N VAL A 132 -12.93 -5.64 -7.25
CA VAL A 132 -13.25 -4.21 -7.14
C VAL A 132 -12.19 -3.39 -7.82
N VAL A 133 -12.61 -2.35 -8.55
CA VAL A 133 -11.72 -1.42 -9.25
C VAL A 133 -11.96 -0.02 -8.70
N PHE A 134 -10.92 0.57 -8.12
CA PHE A 134 -10.87 1.95 -7.68
C PHE A 134 -10.21 2.79 -8.74
N ARG A 135 -11.00 3.64 -9.39
CA ARG A 135 -10.51 4.42 -10.52
C ARG A 135 -9.66 5.61 -10.07
N GLY A 136 -8.45 5.70 -10.59
CA GLY A 136 -7.59 6.87 -10.43
C GLY A 136 -8.20 8.06 -11.17
N ARG A 137 -8.24 9.22 -10.51
CA ARG A 137 -8.76 10.47 -11.10
C ARG A 137 -8.00 11.68 -10.56
N GLY A 138 -7.82 12.68 -11.42
CA GLY A 138 -7.26 13.98 -11.01
C GLY A 138 -5.78 13.91 -10.63
N CYS A 139 -5.06 12.89 -11.11
CA CYS A 139 -3.62 12.74 -10.90
C CYS A 139 -2.87 13.90 -11.56
N ALA A 140 -1.79 14.33 -10.94
CA ALA A 140 -0.92 15.34 -11.50
C ALA A 140 -0.26 14.75 -12.75
N THR A 141 -0.64 15.18 -13.94
CA THR A 141 0.09 14.71 -15.13
C THR A 141 1.52 15.20 -15.04
N ALA A 142 2.50 14.28 -15.17
CA ALA A 142 3.90 14.66 -15.32
C ALA A 142 4.05 15.72 -16.44
N PRO A 143 4.89 16.75 -16.25
CA PRO A 143 5.09 17.82 -17.24
C PRO A 143 5.72 17.32 -18.56
#